data_AF-A0A7X0SHK2-F1
#
_entry.id   AF-A0A7X0SHK2-F1
#
_cell.length_a   1.000
_cell.length_b   1.000
_cell.length_c   1.000
_cell.angle_alpha   90.00
_cell.angle_beta   90.00
_cell.angle_gamma   90.00
#
_symmetry.space_group_name_H-M   'P 1'
#
loop_
_entity.id
_entity.type
_entity.pdbx_description
1 polymer ?
#
loop_
_entity_poly.entity_id
_entity_poly.type
_entity_poly.pdbx_seq_one_letter_code
_entity_poly.pdbx_strand_id
1 'polypeptide(L)'
;MQYYLAFTDDGNIAGFYVDEIHGDNIPAGAVPITDEQWRNYNSDACLYMRDESGREPCRLKTQQELDDEAATMPPPPKTLEQLQLEQQQQALDDLTLAFADLLAK
;
A
#
# COMPACT_ATOMS: atom_id res chain seq x y z
N MET A 1 3.86 -18.57 -23.45
CA MET A 1 4.38 -17.45 -22.64
C MET A 1 4.36 -17.90 -21.19
N GLN A 2 5.46 -17.74 -20.45
CA GLN A 2 5.53 -18.10 -19.04
C GLN A 2 5.47 -16.83 -18.19
N TYR A 3 4.64 -16.89 -17.15
CA TYR A 3 4.42 -15.82 -16.19
C TYR A 3 5.01 -16.19 -14.84
N TYR A 4 5.46 -15.18 -14.10
CA TYR A 4 6.07 -15.36 -12.79
C TYR A 4 5.60 -14.31 -11.81
N LEU A 5 5.63 -14.67 -10.54
CA LEU A 5 5.23 -13.81 -9.45
C LEU A 5 6.31 -13.82 -8.36
N ALA A 6 6.74 -12.63 -7.95
CA ALA A 6 7.66 -12.48 -6.83
C ALA A 6 6.89 -12.01 -5.58
N PHE A 7 7.39 -12.40 -4.42
CA PHE A 7 6.84 -12.01 -3.13
C PHE A 7 7.85 -11.20 -2.33
N THR A 8 7.36 -10.33 -1.44
CA THR A 8 8.15 -9.71 -0.38
C THR A 8 8.41 -10.73 0.73
N ASP A 9 9.29 -10.39 1.67
CA ASP A 9 9.58 -11.23 2.83
C ASP A 9 8.34 -11.47 3.71
N ASP A 10 7.41 -10.50 3.75
CA ASP A 10 6.12 -10.60 4.45
C ASP A 10 5.06 -11.41 3.68
N GLY A 11 5.42 -11.98 2.51
CA GLY A 11 4.54 -12.80 1.69
C GLY A 11 3.59 -12.02 0.79
N ASN A 12 3.66 -10.69 0.76
CA ASN A 12 2.88 -9.86 -0.16
C ASN A 12 3.41 -9.97 -1.59
N ILE A 13 2.57 -9.74 -2.59
CA ILE A 13 3.01 -9.72 -4.00
C ILE A 13 3.95 -8.53 -4.21
N ALA A 14 5.20 -8.81 -4.57
CA ALA A 14 6.21 -7.79 -4.87
C ALA A 14 6.21 -7.38 -6.34
N GLY A 15 5.83 -8.28 -7.26
CA GLY A 15 5.82 -7.98 -8.68
C GLY A 15 5.45 -9.14 -9.58
N PHE A 16 5.15 -8.77 -10.82
CA PHE A 16 4.68 -9.63 -11.89
C PHE A 16 5.68 -9.59 -13.05
N TYR A 17 6.14 -10.76 -13.50
CA TYR A 17 7.16 -10.88 -14.54
C TYR A 17 6.74 -11.83 -15.66
N VAL A 18 7.29 -11.61 -16.84
CA VAL A 18 7.02 -12.40 -18.05
C VAL A 18 8.34 -12.73 -18.72
N ASP A 19 8.53 -14.00 -19.08
CA ASP A 19 9.77 -14.49 -19.69
C ASP A 19 10.18 -13.69 -20.93
N GLU A 20 9.24 -13.40 -21.82
CA GLU A 20 9.50 -12.69 -23.07
C GLU A 20 9.96 -11.23 -22.89
N ILE A 21 9.52 -10.57 -21.81
CA ILE A 21 9.83 -9.17 -21.53
C ILE A 21 11.06 -9.05 -20.63
N HIS A 22 11.16 -9.92 -19.63
CA HIS A 22 12.14 -9.79 -18.55
C HIS A 22 13.33 -10.74 -18.72
N GLY A 23 13.11 -11.94 -19.29
CA GLY A 23 14.14 -12.97 -19.50
C GLY A 23 14.99 -13.18 -18.26
N ASP A 24 16.29 -12.90 -18.38
CA ASP A 24 17.27 -13.07 -17.30
C ASP A 24 17.09 -12.09 -16.12
N ASN A 25 16.26 -11.05 -16.26
CA ASN A 25 15.98 -10.09 -15.18
C ASN A 25 14.85 -10.55 -14.24
N ILE A 26 14.32 -11.75 -14.43
CA ILE A 26 13.32 -12.33 -13.52
C ILE A 26 14.01 -12.70 -12.20
N PRO A 27 13.48 -12.26 -11.03
CA PRO A 27 14.04 -12.63 -9.74
C PRO A 27 14.11 -14.15 -9.55
N ALA A 28 15.23 -14.68 -9.05
CA ALA A 28 15.42 -16.12 -8.86
C ALA A 28 14.40 -16.77 -7.89
N GLY A 29 13.80 -15.97 -7.01
CA GLY A 29 12.74 -16.41 -6.09
C GLY A 29 11.32 -16.31 -6.66
N ALA A 30 11.16 -15.87 -7.92
CA ALA A 30 9.85 -15.73 -8.54
C ALA A 30 9.26 -17.12 -8.85
N VAL A 31 8.00 -17.30 -8.50
CA VAL A 31 7.27 -18.56 -8.68
C VAL A 31 6.56 -18.54 -10.04
N PRO A 32 6.69 -19.59 -10.85
CA PRO A 32 5.96 -19.68 -12.12
C PRO A 32 4.46 -19.81 -11.84
N ILE A 33 3.65 -19.04 -12.58
CA ILE A 33 2.20 -19.07 -12.49
C ILE A 33 1.58 -19.25 -13.88
N THR A 34 0.34 -19.73 -13.91
CA THR A 34 -0.42 -19.86 -15.15
C THR A 34 -0.91 -18.50 -15.63
N ASP A 35 -1.30 -18.43 -16.91
CA ASP A 35 -1.93 -17.25 -17.51
C ASP A 35 -3.28 -16.89 -16.83
N GLU A 36 -4.03 -17.88 -16.35
CA GLU A 36 -5.25 -17.64 -15.57
C GLU A 36 -4.93 -17.06 -14.18
N GLN A 37 -3.97 -17.64 -13.47
CA GLN A 37 -3.48 -17.11 -12.19
C GLN A 37 -2.94 -15.69 -12.35
N TRP A 38 -2.21 -15.41 -13.43
CA TRP A 38 -1.74 -14.06 -13.76
C TRP A 38 -2.90 -13.06 -13.87
N ARG A 39 -3.92 -13.38 -14.67
CA ARG A 39 -5.10 -12.50 -14.81
C ARG A 39 -5.80 -12.26 -13.48
N ASN A 40 -5.95 -13.30 -12.68
CA ASN A 40 -6.65 -13.23 -11.40
C ASN A 40 -5.86 -12.38 -10.38
N TYR A 41 -4.58 -12.68 -10.19
CA TYR A 41 -3.77 -11.99 -9.18
C TYR A 41 -3.40 -10.56 -9.58
N ASN A 42 -3.21 -10.28 -10.87
CA ASN A 42 -2.82 -8.94 -11.32
C ASN A 42 -3.97 -7.93 -11.17
N SER A 43 -5.21 -8.36 -11.38
CA SER A 43 -6.38 -7.48 -11.28
C SER A 43 -6.56 -6.88 -9.88
N ASP A 44 -6.31 -7.67 -8.83
CA ASP A 44 -6.52 -7.29 -7.43
C ASP A 44 -5.34 -7.69 -6.54
N ALA A 45 -4.12 -7.39 -6.96
CA ALA A 45 -2.90 -7.89 -6.32
C ALA A 45 -2.80 -7.59 -4.82
N CYS A 46 -3.36 -6.47 -4.35
CA CYS A 46 -3.35 -6.10 -2.94
C CYS A 46 -4.14 -7.07 -2.05
N LEU A 47 -5.09 -7.83 -2.61
CA LEU A 47 -5.92 -8.79 -1.88
C LEU A 47 -5.27 -10.16 -1.75
N TYR A 48 -4.17 -10.40 -2.46
CA TYR A 48 -3.49 -11.69 -2.49
C TYR A 48 -2.15 -11.64 -1.77
N MET A 49 -1.81 -12.76 -1.15
CA MET A 49 -0.49 -13.00 -0.57
C MET A 49 -0.11 -14.46 -0.77
N ARG A 50 1.16 -14.79 -0.54
CA ARG A 50 1.71 -16.14 -0.70
C ARG A 50 0.89 -17.16 0.10
N ASP A 51 0.54 -18.28 -0.53
CA ASP A 51 -0.02 -19.42 0.18
C ASP A 51 1.10 -20.30 0.74
N GLU A 52 1.23 -20.29 2.07
CA GLU A 52 2.21 -21.11 2.78
C GLU A 52 1.88 -22.61 2.73
N SER A 53 0.63 -22.99 2.40
CA SER A 53 0.26 -24.40 2.23
C SER A 53 0.87 -25.04 0.98
N GLY A 54 1.35 -24.22 0.04
CA GLY A 54 2.00 -24.65 -1.20
C GLY A 54 1.06 -25.34 -2.20
N ARG A 55 -0.25 -25.28 -1.98
CA ARG A 55 -1.25 -25.84 -2.92
C ARG A 55 -1.44 -24.93 -4.13
N GLU A 56 -1.52 -23.64 -3.87
CA GLU A 56 -1.55 -22.59 -4.90
C GLU A 56 -0.40 -21.60 -4.65
N PRO A 57 -0.04 -20.74 -5.62
CA PRO A 57 0.95 -19.69 -5.39
C PRO A 57 0.46 -18.63 -4.40
N CYS A 58 -0.82 -18.24 -4.51
CA CYS A 58 -1.42 -17.18 -3.70
C CYS A 58 -2.72 -17.62 -3.04
N ARG A 59 -3.03 -17.02 -1.90
CA ARG A 59 -4.33 -17.03 -1.22
C ARG A 59 -4.86 -15.61 -1.07
N LEU A 60 -6.16 -15.49 -0.78
CA LEU A 60 -6.72 -14.21 -0.34
C LEU A 60 -6.20 -13.88 1.07
N LYS A 61 -5.97 -12.60 1.30
CA LYS A 61 -5.79 -12.05 2.64
C LYS A 61 -7.08 -12.21 3.44
N THR A 62 -6.91 -12.43 4.72
CA THR A 62 -7.99 -12.40 5.70
C THR A 62 -8.41 -10.96 5.96
N GLN A 63 -9.62 -10.76 6.50
CA GLN A 63 -10.07 -9.42 6.89
C GLN A 63 -9.14 -8.78 7.92
N GLN A 64 -8.61 -9.56 8.86
CA GLN A 64 -7.67 -9.06 9.87
C GLN A 64 -6.38 -8.52 9.23
N GLU A 65 -5.80 -9.23 8.26
CA GLU A 65 -4.59 -8.77 7.54
C GLU A 65 -4.85 -7.47 6.79
N LEU A 66 -6.03 -7.31 6.17
CA LEU A 66 -6.43 -6.08 5.50
C LEU A 66 -6.65 -4.92 6.47
N ASP A 67 -7.26 -5.20 7.63
CA ASP A 67 -7.48 -4.20 8.68
C ASP A 67 -6.16 -3.74 9.30
N ASP A 68 -5.22 -4.66 9.52
CA ASP A 68 -3.87 -4.37 10.03
C ASP A 68 -3.08 -3.51 9.03
N GLU A 69 -3.13 -3.85 7.74
CA GLU A 69 -2.54 -3.02 6.67
C GLU A 69 -3.16 -1.62 6.66
N ALA A 70 -4.49 -1.53 6.72
CA ALA A 70 -5.21 -0.27 6.75
C ALA A 70 -4.87 0.59 7.98
N ALA A 71 -4.63 -0.03 9.13
CA ALA A 71 -4.22 0.67 10.35
C ALA A 71 -2.80 1.26 10.26
N THR A 72 -1.94 0.71 9.39
CA THR A 72 -0.58 1.25 9.13
C THR A 72 -0.54 2.32 8.05
N MET A 73 -1.61 2.46 7.26
CA MET A 73 -1.64 3.46 6.20
C MET A 73 -1.60 4.88 6.80
N PRO A 74 -0.86 5.81 6.18
CA PRO A 74 -0.94 7.21 6.57
C PRO A 74 -2.38 7.70 6.45
N PRO A 75 -2.79 8.67 7.28
CA PRO A 75 -4.10 9.28 7.11
C PRO A 75 -4.24 9.81 5.68
N PRO A 76 -5.46 9.78 5.11
CA PRO A 76 -5.68 10.30 3.77
C PRO A 76 -5.21 11.76 3.69
N PRO A 77 -4.70 12.20 2.52
CA PRO A 77 -4.32 13.58 2.35
C PRO A 77 -5.50 14.49 2.68
N LYS A 78 -5.21 15.57 3.41
CA LYS A 78 -6.23 16.56 3.79
C LYS A 78 -6.88 17.15 2.54
N THR A 79 -8.19 17.37 2.60
CA THR A 79 -8.90 18.11 1.55
C THR A 79 -8.49 19.59 1.57
N LEU A 80 -8.76 20.31 0.48
CA LEU A 80 -8.52 21.75 0.42
C LEU A 80 -9.26 22.50 1.55
N GLU A 81 -10.49 22.10 1.84
CA GLU A 81 -11.31 22.67 2.91
C GLU A 81 -10.68 22.42 4.28
N GLN A 82 -10.20 21.21 4.54
CA GLN A 82 -9.49 20.87 5.79
C GLN A 82 -8.20 21.68 5.94
N LEU A 83 -7.44 21.87 4.86
CA LEU A 83 -6.23 22.69 4.84
C LEU A 83 -6.54 24.16 5.12
N GLN A 84 -7.59 24.71 4.50
CA GLN A 84 -8.01 26.09 4.73
C GLN A 84 -8.49 26.32 6.16
N LEU A 85 -9.27 25.39 6.71
CA LEU A 85 -9.74 25.47 8.09
C LEU A 85 -8.57 25.46 9.08
N GLU A 86 -7.59 24.58 8.88
CA GLU A 86 -6.39 24.51 9.70
C GLU A 86 -5.55 25.78 9.61
N GLN A 87 -5.37 26.36 8.41
CA GLN A 87 -4.67 27.63 8.23
C GLN A 87 -5.39 28.79 8.94
N GLN A 88 -6.73 28.83 8.89
CA GLN A 88 -7.52 29.82 9.61
C GLN A 88 -7.39 29.65 11.13
N GLN A 89 -7.44 28.41 11.63
CA GLN A 89 -7.27 28.13 13.05
C GLN A 89 -5.88 28.55 13.54
N GLN A 90 -4.83 28.20 12.79
CA GLN A 90 -3.47 28.61 13.11
C GLN A 90 -3.33 30.14 13.17
N ALA A 91 -3.93 30.87 12.21
CA ALA A 91 -3.92 32.32 12.22
C ALA A 91 -4.65 32.92 13.44
N LEU A 92 -5.75 32.30 13.87
CA LEU A 92 -6.47 32.72 15.08
C LEU A 92 -5.66 32.46 16.36
N ASP A 93 -4.97 31.32 16.43
CA ASP A 93 -4.13 30.96 17.57
C ASP A 93 -2.93 31.91 17.69
N ASP A 94 -2.29 32.24 16.57
CA ASP A 94 -1.18 33.20 16.52
C ASP A 94 -1.62 34.60 16.96
N LEU A 95 -2.80 35.05 16.52
CA LEU A 95 -3.39 36.32 16.96
C LEU A 95 -3.72 36.31 18.45
N THR A 96 -4.26 35.21 18.96
CA THR A 96 -4.61 35.04 20.37
C THR A 96 -3.36 35.12 21.25
N LEU A 97 -2.27 34.47 20.83
CA LEU A 97 -0.99 34.51 21.54
C LEU A 97 -0.39 35.92 21.54
N ALA A 98 -0.38 36.59 20.39
CA ALA A 98 0.11 37.97 20.28
C ALA A 98 -0.68 38.95 21.16
N PHE A 99 -2.00 38.74 21.29
CA PHE A 99 -2.85 39.54 22.16
C PHE A 99 -2.58 39.25 23.65
N ALA A 100 -2.40 37.98 24.02
CA ALA A 100 -2.05 37.60 25.40
C ALA A 100 -0.71 38.21 25.84
N ASP A 101 0.30 38.20 24.96
CA ASP A 101 1.61 38.83 25.22
C ASP A 101 1.53 40.35 25.37
N LEU A 102 0.55 41.00 24.72
CA LEU A 102 0.32 42.44 24.84
C LEU A 102 -0.30 42.79 26.20
N LEU A 103 -1.23 41.97 26.69
CA LEU A 103 -1.92 42.17 27.98
C LEU A 103 -1.04 41.85 29.19
N ALA A 104 0.05 41.10 29.00
CA ALA A 104 0.99 40.74 30.06
C ALA A 104 2.10 41.79 30.32
N LYS A 105 2.08 42.93 29.61
CA LYS A 105 3.03 44.06 29.74
C LYS A 105 2.36 45.28 30.38
#